data_AF-A0A1G1Q0Z0-F1
#
_entry.id   AF-A0A1G1Q0Z0-F1
#
_cell.length_a   1.000
_cell.length_b   1.000
_cell.length_c   1.000
_cell.angle_alpha   90.00
_cell.angle_beta   90.00
_cell.angle_gamma   90.00
#
_symmetry.space_group_name_H-M   'P 1'
#
loop_
_entity.id
_entity.type
_entity.pdbx_description
1 polymer ?
#
loop_
_entity_poly.entity_id
_entity_poly.type
_entity_poly.pdbx_seq_one_letter_code
_entity_poly.pdbx_strand_id
1 'polypeptide(L)'
;MKHKHISIVVALFLITTLVIADNKGMAMSKITYEYYREKLKEVDASDGVSKEEAIIIAQNYIIDMIEKGEEFFRKLVISKPQLSEDPWYTDRFREEWIILFPMRYGFLKTWNVIYVNKKTGEVVDGGPKK
;
A
#
# COMPACT_ATOMS: atom_id res chain seq x y z
N MET A 1 -56.57 9.80 -7.62
CA MET A 1 -55.51 8.80 -7.32
C MET A 1 -54.25 9.08 -8.15
N LYS A 2 -53.44 10.10 -7.81
CA LYS A 2 -52.23 10.46 -8.61
C LYS A 2 -50.98 10.82 -7.78
N HIS A 3 -50.94 10.53 -6.48
CA HIS A 3 -49.82 10.97 -5.61
C HIS A 3 -49.09 9.86 -4.85
N LYS A 4 -49.29 8.58 -5.18
CA LYS A 4 -48.62 7.47 -4.45
C LYS A 4 -47.29 6.99 -5.06
N HIS A 5 -46.94 7.44 -6.27
CA HIS A 5 -45.72 6.94 -6.96
C HIS A 5 -44.51 7.87 -6.88
N ILE A 6 -44.69 9.14 -6.52
CA ILE A 6 -43.57 10.10 -6.46
C ILE A 6 -42.74 9.91 -5.18
N SER A 7 -43.36 9.49 -4.07
CA SER A 7 -42.64 9.32 -2.80
C SER A 7 -41.69 8.11 -2.75
N ILE A 8 -41.90 7.08 -3.58
CA ILE A 8 -41.04 5.89 -3.59
C ILE A 8 -39.74 6.15 -4.39
N VAL A 9 -39.81 6.96 -5.45
CA VAL A 9 -38.64 7.25 -6.30
C VAL A 9 -37.64 8.17 -5.59
N VAL A 10 -38.11 9.09 -4.74
CA VAL A 10 -37.23 9.97 -3.94
C VAL A 10 -36.53 9.21 -2.82
N ALA A 11 -37.19 8.22 -2.20
CA ALA A 11 -36.58 7.39 -1.15
C ALA A 11 -35.46 6.49 -1.69
N LEU A 12 -35.59 5.96 -2.92
CA LEU A 12 -34.54 5.16 -3.56
C LEU A 12 -33.30 5.98 -4.01
N PHE A 13 -33.48 7.27 -4.29
CA PHE A 13 -32.35 8.17 -4.65
C PHE A 13 -31.54 8.64 -3.43
N LEU A 14 -32.16 8.68 -2.24
CA LEU A 14 -31.46 9.03 -1.00
C LEU A 14 -30.64 7.86 -0.43
N ILE A 15 -31.03 6.61 -0.67
CA ILE A 15 -30.27 5.44 -0.22
C ILE A 15 -29.03 5.22 -1.10
N THR A 16 -29.11 5.52 -2.40
CA THR A 16 -27.95 5.41 -3.31
C THR A 16 -26.89 6.48 -3.05
N THR A 17 -27.27 7.66 -2.59
CA THR A 17 -26.29 8.69 -2.19
C THR A 17 -25.63 8.40 -0.84
N LEU A 18 -26.30 7.71 0.09
CA LEU A 18 -25.65 7.25 1.34
C LEU A 18 -24.66 6.10 1.09
N VAL A 19 -24.98 5.13 0.21
CA VAL A 19 -24.07 4.00 -0.08
C VAL A 19 -22.90 4.40 -0.99
N ILE A 20 -23.05 5.47 -1.77
CA ILE A 20 -21.94 6.04 -2.56
C ILE A 20 -21.09 7.03 -1.74
N ALA A 21 -21.63 7.62 -0.66
CA ALA A 21 -20.85 8.42 0.27
C ALA A 21 -19.86 7.59 1.09
N ASP A 22 -20.16 6.31 1.37
CA ASP A 22 -19.20 5.38 1.98
C ASP A 22 -18.12 4.87 1.00
N ASN A 23 -18.26 5.14 -0.31
CA ASN A 23 -17.29 4.74 -1.34
C ASN A 23 -16.47 5.91 -1.89
N LYS A 24 -16.70 7.14 -1.42
CA LYS A 24 -15.83 8.28 -1.72
C LYS A 24 -14.76 8.40 -0.67
N GLY A 25 -13.72 7.58 -0.85
CA GLY A 25 -12.44 7.77 -0.20
C GLY A 25 -12.56 7.79 1.31
N MET A 26 -12.25 6.65 1.94
CA MET A 26 -11.46 6.75 3.14
C MET A 26 -10.30 7.67 2.80
N ALA A 27 -10.41 8.92 3.23
CA ALA A 27 -9.28 9.78 3.43
C ALA A 27 -8.36 8.90 4.28
N MET A 28 -7.31 8.33 3.68
CA MET A 28 -6.18 7.76 4.40
C MET A 28 -5.47 8.93 5.07
N SER A 29 -6.18 9.52 6.02
CA SER A 29 -5.79 10.54 6.95
C SER A 29 -4.80 9.84 7.87
N LYS A 30 -3.53 9.88 7.47
CA LYS A 30 -2.37 9.40 8.21
C LYS A 30 -2.49 7.91 8.57
N ILE A 31 -2.21 7.01 7.63
CA ILE A 31 -1.70 5.71 8.05
C ILE A 31 -0.41 5.99 8.84
N THR A 32 -0.42 5.69 10.14
CA THR A 32 0.68 5.95 11.07
C THR A 32 1.67 4.79 11.10
N TYR A 33 2.84 5.00 11.71
CA TYR A 33 3.82 3.93 11.91
C TYR A 33 3.21 2.78 12.73
N GLU A 34 2.42 3.14 13.74
CA GLU A 34 1.70 2.21 14.62
C GLU A 34 0.78 1.25 13.85
N TYR A 35 0.07 1.74 12.84
CA TYR A 35 -0.77 0.88 12.00
C TYR A 35 0.04 -0.25 11.37
N TYR A 36 1.19 0.08 10.77
CA TYR A 36 2.03 -0.92 10.12
C TYR A 36 2.68 -1.87 11.14
N ARG A 37 3.07 -1.35 12.30
CA ARG A 37 3.63 -2.17 13.40
C ARG A 37 2.62 -3.20 13.92
N GLU A 38 1.37 -2.81 14.10
CA GLU A 38 0.32 -3.74 14.52
C GLU A 38 0.01 -4.75 13.41
N LYS A 39 -0.12 -4.30 12.16
CA LYS A 39 -0.40 -5.20 11.03
C LYS A 39 0.70 -6.22 10.76
N LEU A 40 1.96 -5.91 11.08
CA LEU A 40 3.06 -6.86 10.95
C LEU A 40 2.85 -8.12 11.81
N LYS A 41 2.20 -8.00 12.97
CA LYS A 41 1.93 -9.14 13.87
C LYS A 41 0.90 -10.11 13.29
N GLU A 42 0.13 -9.67 12.30
CA GLU A 42 -0.90 -10.47 11.61
C GLU A 42 -0.36 -11.17 10.36
N VAL A 43 0.87 -10.87 9.93
CA VAL A 43 1.49 -11.47 8.74
C VAL A 43 1.83 -12.93 9.02
N ASP A 44 1.38 -13.83 8.15
CA ASP A 44 1.70 -15.26 8.20
C ASP A 44 2.32 -15.72 6.88
N ALA A 45 3.61 -16.04 6.91
CA ALA A 45 4.36 -16.47 5.73
C ALA A 45 4.38 -18.00 5.54
N SER A 46 3.62 -18.77 6.32
CA SER A 46 3.64 -20.25 6.26
C SER A 46 3.30 -20.81 4.88
N ASP A 47 2.34 -20.19 4.19
CA ASP A 47 1.92 -20.53 2.82
C ASP A 47 2.44 -19.53 1.77
N GLY A 48 3.46 -18.76 2.13
CA GLY A 48 3.94 -17.61 1.37
C GLY A 48 3.24 -16.32 1.74
N VAL A 49 3.63 -15.24 1.06
CA VAL A 49 3.27 -13.86 1.42
C VAL A 49 2.36 -13.30 0.34
N SER A 50 1.20 -12.78 0.75
CA SER A 50 0.28 -12.07 -0.12
C SER A 50 0.82 -10.69 -0.53
N LYS A 51 0.14 -10.03 -1.48
CA LYS A 51 0.52 -8.69 -1.93
C LYS A 51 0.42 -7.67 -0.78
N GLU A 52 -0.64 -7.77 0.01
CA GLU A 52 -0.94 -6.89 1.13
C GLU A 52 0.09 -7.07 2.25
N GLU A 53 0.43 -8.33 2.57
CA GLU A 53 1.48 -8.65 3.54
C GLU A 53 2.85 -8.15 3.09
N ALA A 54 3.19 -8.29 1.81
CA ALA A 54 4.44 -7.76 1.27
C ALA A 54 4.55 -6.23 1.42
N ILE A 55 3.45 -5.50 1.23
CA ILE A 55 3.39 -4.05 1.48
C ILE A 55 3.60 -3.74 2.96
N ILE A 56 2.97 -4.50 3.87
CA ILE A 56 3.11 -4.34 5.32
C ILE A 56 4.57 -4.58 5.74
N ILE A 57 5.18 -5.66 5.25
CA ILE A 57 6.58 -6.00 5.50
C ILE A 57 7.49 -4.87 5.01
N ALA A 58 7.35 -4.43 3.76
CA ALA A 58 8.20 -3.40 3.18
C ALA A 58 8.07 -2.05 3.89
N GLN A 59 6.87 -1.70 4.36
CA GLN A 59 6.65 -0.49 5.17
C GLN A 59 7.34 -0.58 6.53
N ASN A 60 7.21 -1.70 7.22
CA ASN A 60 7.89 -1.89 8.51
C ASN A 60 9.40 -1.86 8.36
N TYR A 61 9.94 -2.41 7.27
CA TYR A 61 11.36 -2.30 6.97
C TYR A 61 11.83 -0.84 6.83
N ILE A 62 11.08 0.02 6.13
CA ILE A 62 11.41 1.45 6.05
C ILE A 62 11.37 2.11 7.42
N ILE A 63 10.34 1.81 8.22
CA ILE A 63 10.21 2.33 9.58
C ILE A 63 11.42 1.91 10.43
N ASP A 64 11.83 0.64 10.37
CA ASP A 64 13.03 0.13 11.05
C ASP A 64 14.29 0.87 10.61
N MET A 65 14.47 1.11 9.31
CA MET A 65 15.65 1.83 8.80
C MET A 65 15.66 3.30 9.26
N ILE A 66 14.50 3.97 9.28
CA ILE A 66 14.38 5.34 9.79
C ILE A 66 14.72 5.40 11.28
N GLU A 67 14.20 4.46 12.07
CA GLU A 67 14.46 4.35 13.52
C GLU A 67 15.93 4.04 13.81
N LYS A 68 16.60 3.27 12.95
CA LYS A 68 18.06 3.03 12.99
C LYS A 68 18.90 4.25 12.57
N GLY A 69 18.28 5.30 12.04
CA GLY A 69 18.96 6.54 11.66
C GLY A 69 19.43 6.57 10.19
N GLU A 70 18.95 5.67 9.33
CA GLU A 70 19.29 5.67 7.91
C GLU A 70 18.58 6.82 7.16
N GLU A 71 19.29 7.93 7.02
CA GLU A 71 18.80 9.20 6.42
C GLU A 71 18.21 9.04 5.00
N PHE A 72 18.65 8.03 4.25
CA PHE A 72 18.09 7.74 2.93
C PHE A 72 16.58 7.44 3.01
N PHE A 73 16.17 6.62 3.97
CA PHE A 73 14.79 6.14 4.10
C PHE A 73 13.83 7.23 4.59
N ARG A 74 14.33 8.27 5.27
CA ARG A 74 13.53 9.45 5.66
C ARG A 74 12.97 10.22 4.45
N LYS A 75 13.56 10.04 3.27
CA LYS A 75 13.11 10.67 2.02
C LYS A 75 11.95 9.92 1.35
N LEU A 76 11.62 8.73 1.85
CA LEU A 76 10.52 7.91 1.35
C LEU A 76 9.19 8.39 1.92
N VAL A 77 8.20 8.49 1.04
CA VAL A 77 6.84 8.86 1.40
C VAL A 77 6.09 7.59 1.81
N ILE A 78 5.89 7.44 3.12
CA ILE A 78 5.25 6.28 3.76
C ILE A 78 3.76 6.16 3.41
N SER A 79 3.15 7.14 2.75
CA SER A 79 1.69 7.14 2.62
C SER A 79 1.13 6.24 1.52
N LYS A 80 1.89 5.84 0.48
CA LYS A 80 1.37 5.02 -0.65
C LYS A 80 2.46 4.23 -1.43
N PRO A 81 2.96 3.10 -0.90
CA PRO A 81 3.68 2.13 -1.71
C PRO A 81 2.80 1.57 -2.84
N GLN A 82 3.40 1.21 -3.95
CA GLN A 82 2.73 0.58 -5.09
C GLN A 82 3.41 -0.75 -5.42
N LEU A 83 2.65 -1.77 -5.79
CA LEU A 83 3.24 -2.96 -6.38
C LEU A 83 3.63 -2.65 -7.83
N SER A 84 4.83 -3.05 -8.24
CA SER A 84 5.21 -3.01 -9.65
C SER A 84 4.49 -4.10 -10.42
N GLU A 85 3.77 -3.71 -11.47
CA GLU A 85 3.17 -4.61 -12.46
C GLU A 85 3.95 -4.59 -13.78
N ASP A 86 5.10 -3.91 -13.81
CA ASP A 86 5.93 -3.82 -15.01
C ASP A 86 6.49 -5.21 -15.37
N PRO A 87 6.25 -5.69 -16.61
CA PRO A 87 6.72 -6.99 -17.08
C PRO A 87 8.22 -7.21 -16.88
N TRP A 88 9.04 -6.17 -17.05
CA TRP A 88 10.49 -6.28 -16.90
C TRP A 88 10.89 -6.68 -15.48
N TYR A 89 10.18 -6.14 -14.50
CA TYR A 89 10.36 -6.44 -13.09
C TYR A 89 9.76 -7.81 -12.75
N THR A 90 8.53 -8.09 -13.17
CA THR A 90 7.84 -9.34 -12.82
C THR A 90 8.44 -10.58 -13.49
N ASP A 91 9.05 -10.44 -14.68
CA ASP A 91 9.71 -11.56 -15.36
C ASP A 91 11.09 -11.88 -14.79
N ARG A 92 11.81 -10.87 -14.30
CA ARG A 92 13.17 -11.01 -13.79
C ARG A 92 13.21 -11.41 -12.32
N PHE A 93 12.24 -10.96 -11.54
CA PHE A 93 12.14 -11.17 -10.09
C PHE A 93 10.83 -11.91 -9.77
N ARG A 94 10.74 -13.15 -10.28
CA ARG A 94 9.52 -13.97 -10.18
C ARG A 94 9.23 -14.43 -8.76
N GLU A 95 10.27 -14.51 -7.93
CA GLU A 95 10.18 -14.97 -6.54
C GLU A 95 9.90 -13.80 -5.59
N GLU A 96 9.83 -12.58 -6.09
CA GLU A 96 9.74 -11.38 -5.29
C GLU A 96 8.50 -10.54 -5.62
N TRP A 97 7.91 -9.97 -4.58
CA TRP A 97 7.07 -8.80 -4.70
C TRP A 97 7.93 -7.55 -4.80
N ILE A 98 7.57 -6.66 -5.70
CA ILE A 98 8.39 -5.49 -6.05
C ILE A 98 7.61 -4.26 -5.65
N ILE A 99 7.99 -3.66 -4.52
CA ILE A 99 7.24 -2.57 -3.90
C ILE A 99 7.96 -1.25 -4.19
N LEU A 100 7.25 -0.37 -4.90
CA LEU A 100 7.68 0.96 -5.30
C LEU A 100 7.28 1.98 -4.23
N PHE A 101 8.25 2.63 -3.64
CA PHE A 101 8.04 3.69 -2.66
C PHE A 101 8.30 5.05 -3.29
N PRO A 102 7.33 5.98 -3.27
CA PRO A 102 7.55 7.30 -3.79
C PRO A 102 8.59 8.03 -2.95
N MET A 103 9.66 8.50 -3.61
CA MET A 103 10.69 9.33 -3.01
C MET A 103 10.45 10.80 -3.33
N ARG A 104 10.73 11.67 -2.36
CA ARG A 104 10.75 13.11 -2.58
C ARG A 104 12.20 13.62 -2.65
N TYR A 105 12.63 14.01 -3.85
CA TYR A 105 13.92 14.67 -4.08
C TYR A 105 13.67 16.07 -4.65
N GLY A 106 13.44 17.06 -3.77
CA GLY A 106 13.02 18.40 -4.18
C GLY A 106 11.68 18.37 -4.93
N PHE A 107 11.68 18.81 -6.20
CA PHE A 107 10.53 18.75 -7.11
C PHE A 107 10.44 17.45 -7.93
N LEU A 108 11.49 16.62 -7.92
CA LEU A 108 11.51 15.36 -8.65
C LEU A 108 10.84 14.26 -7.81
N LYS A 109 9.83 13.62 -8.41
CA LYS A 109 9.21 12.42 -7.89
C LYS A 109 9.90 11.22 -8.52
N THR A 110 10.60 10.45 -7.71
CA THR A 110 11.25 9.19 -8.12
C THR A 110 10.68 8.04 -7.29
N TRP A 111 11.10 6.82 -7.60
CA TRP A 111 10.67 5.62 -6.88
C TRP A 111 11.89 4.92 -6.32
N ASN A 112 11.83 4.52 -5.06
CA ASN A 112 12.69 3.48 -4.53
C ASN A 112 12.02 2.13 -4.72
N VAL A 113 12.81 1.08 -4.88
CA VAL A 113 12.28 -0.28 -5.03
C VAL A 113 12.72 -1.11 -3.84
N ILE A 114 11.77 -1.80 -3.22
CA ILE A 114 12.01 -2.80 -2.17
C ILE A 114 11.49 -4.14 -2.67
N TYR A 115 12.30 -5.19 -2.54
CA TYR A 115 11.94 -6.54 -2.94
C TYR A 115 11.60 -7.35 -1.70
N VAL A 116 10.47 -8.07 -1.74
CA VAL A 116 10.03 -8.95 -0.65
C VAL A 116 9.87 -10.35 -1.20
N ASN A 117 10.57 -11.33 -0.65
CA ASN A 117 10.47 -12.71 -1.11
C ASN A 117 9.03 -13.24 -0.90
N LYS A 118 8.42 -13.78 -1.96
CA LYS A 118 7.04 -14.29 -1.97
C LYS A 118 6.82 -15.48 -1.05
N LYS A 119 7.88 -16.23 -0.70
CA LYS A 119 7.80 -17.42 0.14
C LYS A 119 8.11 -17.11 1.59
N THR A 120 9.15 -16.32 1.84
CA THR A 120 9.69 -16.13 3.20
C THR A 120 9.31 -14.79 3.82
N GLY A 121 8.88 -13.81 3.02
CA GLY A 121 8.69 -12.44 3.49
C GLY A 121 10.00 -11.70 3.78
N GLU A 122 11.15 -12.29 3.46
CA GLU A 122 12.44 -11.63 3.64
C GLU A 122 12.56 -10.42 2.71
N VAL A 123 12.99 -9.28 3.25
CA VAL A 123 13.29 -8.09 2.47
C VAL A 123 14.68 -8.22 1.88
N VAL A 124 14.74 -8.31 0.55
CA VAL A 124 16.00 -8.30 -0.19
C VAL A 124 16.26 -6.87 -0.62
N ASP A 125 17.33 -6.27 -0.09
CA ASP A 125 17.64 -4.87 -0.38
C ASP A 125 17.79 -4.64 -1.88
N GLY A 126 17.10 -3.60 -2.34
CA GLY A 126 16.78 -3.30 -3.71
C GLY A 126 17.62 -2.20 -4.32
N GLY A 127 18.90 -2.11 -3.96
CA GLY A 127 19.85 -1.39 -4.79
C GLY A 127 20.08 -2.15 -6.10
N PRO A 128 20.37 -1.48 -7.23
CA PRO A 128 20.92 -2.18 -8.37
C PRO A 128 22.18 -2.92 -7.91
N LYS A 129 22.12 -4.26 -7.84
CA LYS A 129 23.29 -5.10 -7.63
C LYS A 129 24.23 -4.81 -8.81
N LYS A 130 25.37 -4.17 -8.51
CA LYS A 130 26.47 -4.05 -9.47
C LYS A 130 27.01 -5.42 -9.83
#